data_AF-A0A2V5XB77-F1
#
_entry.id   AF-A0A2V5XB77-F1
#
_cell.length_a   1.000
_cell.length_b   1.000
_cell.length_c   1.000
_cell.angle_alpha   90.00
_cell.angle_beta   90.00
_cell.angle_gamma   90.00
#
_symmetry.space_group_name_H-M   'P 1'
#
loop_
_entity.id
_entity.type
_entity.pdbx_description
1 polymer ?
#
loop_
_entity_poly.entity_id
_entity_poly.type
_entity_poly.pdbx_seq_one_letter_code
_entity_poly.pdbx_strand_id
1 'polypeptide(L)'
;MEEASSHLWFLRKHQGGSVFGPISFDQLAGWASSAQVAPQDVVSTDQETWLKAPMVAQLGMDWLVELTSEHYYGPTTVGAIQEFIRLGDINPDTFVINSCDGSRRQIREMPALFKTNATGSKAGAAEAVSEPAAAGISIRLQERIRDLEQTLREERRALAEAEQRYEKLEGKYNALLQRNSPTA
;
A
#
# COMPACT_ATOMS: atom_id res chain seq x y z
N MET A 1 -4.81 16.33 37.86
CA MET A 1 -3.64 16.90 37.18
C MET A 1 -2.99 15.71 36.48
N GLU A 2 -3.49 15.37 35.29
CA GLU A 2 -3.02 14.19 34.54
C GLU A 2 -1.64 14.52 33.96
N GLU A 3 -0.66 13.69 34.29
CA GLU A 3 0.65 13.77 33.67
C GLU A 3 0.47 13.61 32.16
N ALA A 4 0.83 14.66 31.43
CA ALA A 4 1.02 14.61 29.99
C ALA A 4 2.19 13.65 29.74
N SER A 5 1.89 12.36 29.70
CA SER A 5 2.84 11.31 29.42
C SER A 5 3.21 11.44 27.95
N SER A 6 4.23 12.26 27.70
CA SER A 6 4.91 12.44 26.43
C SER A 6 5.62 11.14 26.06
N HIS A 7 4.83 10.14 25.68
CA HIS A 7 5.31 8.89 25.15
C HIS A 7 6.04 9.17 23.84
N LEU A 8 7.28 8.71 23.76
CA LEU A 8 8.08 8.78 22.56
C LEU A 8 7.67 7.64 21.64
N TRP A 9 7.48 7.96 20.37
CA TRP A 9 7.08 7.02 19.34
C TRP A 9 8.23 6.72 18.39
N PHE A 10 8.20 5.51 17.86
CA PHE A 10 9.07 5.03 16.81
C PHE A 10 8.21 4.58 15.63
N LEU A 11 8.64 4.91 14.43
CA LEU A 11 8.03 4.47 13.17
C LEU A 11 9.03 3.56 12.46
N ARG A 12 8.59 2.36 12.09
CA ARG A 12 9.35 1.47 11.21
C ARG A 12 8.65 1.33 9.87
N LYS A 13 9.37 1.69 8.81
CA LYS A 13 8.89 1.59 7.43
C LYS A 13 8.81 0.13 7.01
N HIS A 14 7.70 -0.25 6.40
CA HIS A 14 7.54 -1.58 5.79
C HIS A 14 8.55 -1.78 4.66
N GLN A 15 8.72 -0.75 3.82
CA GLN A 15 9.70 -0.76 2.74
C GLN A 15 11.08 -0.43 3.31
N GLY A 16 12.02 -1.36 3.20
CA GLY A 16 13.41 -1.18 3.64
C GLY A 16 13.66 -1.35 5.14
N GLY A 17 12.62 -1.36 5.98
CA GLY A 17 12.76 -1.65 7.42
C GLY A 17 13.37 -0.51 8.26
N SER A 18 13.56 0.68 7.69
CA SER A 18 14.15 1.82 8.41
C SER A 18 13.30 2.24 9.60
N VAL A 19 13.96 2.57 10.71
CA VAL A 19 13.33 3.01 11.95
C VAL A 19 13.63 4.49 12.18
N PHE A 20 12.59 5.24 12.51
CA PHE A 20 12.61 6.66 12.80
C PHE A 20 12.09 6.87 14.22
N GLY A 21 12.69 7.81 14.95
CA GLY A 21 12.36 8.07 16.35
C GLY A 21 13.60 8.21 17.22
N PRO A 22 13.44 8.58 18.49
CA PRO A 22 12.16 8.86 19.15
C PRO A 22 11.54 10.19 18.67
N ILE A 23 10.22 10.22 18.48
CA ILE A 23 9.45 11.42 18.10
C ILE A 23 8.21 11.60 18.97
N SER A 24 7.63 12.80 18.99
CA SER A 24 6.33 13.01 19.63
C SER A 24 5.19 12.39 18.82
N PHE A 25 4.05 12.15 19.49
CA PHE A 25 2.85 11.71 18.79
C PHE A 25 2.39 12.74 17.75
N ASP A 26 2.47 14.04 18.06
CA ASP A 26 2.08 15.11 17.13
C ASP A 26 2.91 15.08 15.84
N GLN A 27 4.22 14.82 15.96
CA GLN A 27 5.09 14.67 14.80
C GLN A 27 4.72 13.43 13.97
N LEU A 28 4.43 12.29 14.62
CA LEU A 28 3.97 11.09 13.94
C LEU A 28 2.64 11.31 13.21
N ALA A 29 1.70 12.01 13.84
CA ALA A 29 0.41 12.37 13.25
C ALA A 29 0.60 13.34 12.06
N GLY A 30 1.56 14.26 12.15
CA GLY A 30 1.97 15.12 11.03
C GLY A 30 2.52 14.31 9.85
N TRP A 31 3.37 13.32 10.09
CA TRP A 31 3.89 12.42 9.07
C TRP A 31 2.77 11.57 8.44
N ALA A 32 1.83 11.06 9.24
CA ALA A 32 0.67 10.33 8.73
C ALA A 32 -0.24 11.20 7.86
N SER A 33 -0.41 12.47 8.23
CA SER A 33 -1.17 13.46 7.45
C SER A 33 -0.46 13.87 6.16
N SER A 34 0.87 13.77 6.10
CA SER A 34 1.69 14.16 4.94
C SER A 34 2.03 12.99 4.00
N ALA A 35 1.26 11.90 4.06
CA ALA A 35 1.49 10.66 3.30
C ALA A 35 2.87 10.00 3.53
N GLN A 36 3.53 10.28 4.65
CA GLN A 36 4.83 9.70 5.01
C GLN A 36 4.70 8.42 5.86
N VAL A 37 3.52 8.13 6.40
CA VAL A 37 3.20 6.86 7.08
C VAL A 37 2.26 6.04 6.19
N ALA A 38 2.72 4.87 5.76
CA ALA A 38 1.95 3.96 4.94
C ALA A 38 1.11 2.99 5.80
N PRO A 39 0.01 2.43 5.26
CA PRO A 39 -0.85 1.51 6.01
C PRO A 39 -0.12 0.24 6.52
N GLN A 40 0.95 -0.17 5.84
CA GLN A 40 1.74 -1.35 6.21
C GLN A 40 2.86 -1.04 7.20
N ASP A 41 3.18 0.24 7.41
CA ASP A 41 4.18 0.65 8.38
C ASP A 41 3.72 0.29 9.80
N VAL A 42 4.68 0.18 10.70
CA VAL A 42 4.41 -0.17 12.10
C VAL A 42 5.01 0.86 13.03
N VAL A 43 4.34 1.07 14.15
CA VAL A 43 4.71 2.05 15.18
C VAL A 43 4.86 1.38 16.53
N SER A 44 5.68 1.96 17.39
CA SER A 44 5.99 1.41 18.71
C SER A 44 6.33 2.53 19.69
N THR A 45 6.06 2.32 20.97
CA THR A 45 6.49 3.21 22.07
C THR A 45 7.68 2.64 22.85
N ASP A 46 8.02 1.36 22.66
CA ASP A 46 9.03 0.61 23.41
C ASP A 46 10.10 -0.04 22.53
N GLN A 47 9.94 0.01 21.20
CA GLN A 47 10.73 -0.70 20.16
C GLN A 47 10.66 -2.24 20.22
N GLU A 48 9.89 -2.80 21.14
CA GLU A 48 9.69 -4.25 21.30
C GLU A 48 8.36 -4.67 20.69
N THR A 49 7.30 -3.94 21.03
CA THR A 49 5.93 -4.17 20.56
C THR A 49 5.63 -3.26 19.39
N TRP A 50 5.35 -3.83 18.22
CA TRP A 50 5.08 -3.08 16.99
C TRP A 50 3.64 -3.27 16.54
N LEU A 51 2.90 -2.18 16.43
CA LEU A 51 1.51 -2.15 15.96
C LEU A 51 1.43 -1.59 14.54
N LYS A 52 0.50 -2.07 13.72
CA LYS A 52 0.25 -1.44 12.42
C LYS A 52 -0.24 -0.02 12.63
N ALA A 53 0.25 0.93 11.83
CA ALA A 53 -0.12 2.34 11.99
C ALA A 53 -1.65 2.57 12.03
N PRO A 54 -2.48 1.92 11.18
CA PRO A 54 -3.94 2.06 11.28
C PRO A 54 -4.59 1.54 12.56
N MET A 55 -3.89 0.73 13.37
CA MET A 55 -4.40 0.27 14.66
C MET A 55 -4.30 1.34 15.75
N VAL A 56 -3.54 2.41 15.53
CA VAL A 56 -3.47 3.57 16.44
C VAL A 56 -4.57 4.54 16.04
N ALA A 57 -5.72 4.45 16.71
CA ALA A 57 -6.93 5.21 16.37
C ALA A 57 -6.69 6.73 16.29
N GLN A 58 -5.77 7.26 17.12
CA GLN A 58 -5.44 8.68 17.14
C GLN A 58 -4.77 9.16 15.84
N LEU A 59 -4.25 8.27 15.00
CA LEU A 59 -3.69 8.63 13.68
C LEU A 59 -4.77 8.88 12.62
N GLY A 60 -6.05 8.55 12.88
CA GLY A 60 -7.16 8.84 11.97
C GLY A 60 -7.01 8.22 10.58
N MET A 61 -6.40 7.04 10.50
CA MET A 61 -6.18 6.30 9.26
C MET A 61 -7.43 5.50 8.89
N ASP A 62 -8.52 6.21 8.56
CA ASP A 62 -9.86 5.61 8.42
C ASP A 62 -10.30 5.42 6.97
N TRP A 63 -9.46 5.73 5.98
CA TRP A 63 -9.90 5.78 4.58
C TRP A 63 -9.18 4.80 3.67
N LEU A 64 -9.94 4.09 2.85
CA LEU A 64 -9.44 3.30 1.72
C LEU A 64 -9.65 4.10 0.43
N VAL A 65 -8.65 4.11 -0.43
CA VAL A 65 -8.68 4.72 -1.76
C VAL A 65 -8.80 3.61 -2.79
N GLU A 66 -9.84 3.65 -3.62
CA GLU A 66 -10.09 2.65 -4.66
C GLU A 66 -9.31 3.02 -5.93
N LEU A 67 -8.23 2.28 -6.20
CA LEU A 67 -7.37 2.53 -7.36
C LEU A 67 -7.89 1.86 -8.62
N THR A 68 -8.41 0.63 -8.45
CA THR A 68 -9.14 -0.15 -9.45
C THR A 68 -10.23 -0.94 -8.75
N SER A 69 -11.10 -1.62 -9.52
CA SER A 69 -12.17 -2.46 -8.97
C SER A 69 -11.69 -3.51 -7.96
N GLU A 70 -10.43 -3.94 -8.06
CA GLU A 70 -9.85 -5.00 -7.22
C GLU A 70 -8.73 -4.50 -6.29
N HIS A 71 -8.29 -3.25 -6.43
CA HIS A 71 -7.12 -2.74 -5.70
C HIS A 71 -7.46 -1.49 -4.90
N TYR A 72 -7.14 -1.55 -3.61
CA TYR A 72 -7.36 -0.49 -2.64
C TYR A 72 -6.05 -0.12 -1.96
N TYR A 73 -5.86 1.17 -1.71
CA TYR A 73 -4.79 1.69 -0.88
C TYR A 73 -5.37 2.21 0.45
N GLY A 74 -4.78 1.81 1.57
CA GLY A 74 -5.21 2.25 2.89
C GLY A 74 -5.28 1.09 3.88
N PRO A 75 -5.89 1.29 5.07
CA PRO A 75 -6.49 2.54 5.54
C PRO A 75 -5.47 3.68 5.69
N THR A 76 -5.86 4.92 5.39
CA THR A 76 -4.99 6.11 5.39
C THR A 76 -5.72 7.36 5.88
N THR A 77 -5.00 8.45 6.07
CA THR A 77 -5.54 9.70 6.61
C THR A 77 -6.19 10.55 5.53
N VAL A 78 -7.06 11.47 5.94
CA VAL A 78 -7.56 12.53 5.04
C VAL A 78 -6.42 13.33 4.43
N GLY A 79 -5.42 13.71 5.23
CA GLY A 79 -4.26 14.48 4.74
C GLY A 79 -3.48 13.73 3.65
N ALA A 80 -3.29 12.42 3.82
CA ALA A 80 -2.63 11.60 2.80
C ALA A 80 -3.42 11.59 1.48
N ILE A 81 -4.76 11.55 1.53
CA ILE A 81 -5.61 11.67 0.33
C ILE A 81 -5.41 13.03 -0.34
N GLN A 82 -5.33 14.12 0.42
CA GLN A 82 -5.03 15.45 -0.12
C GLN A 82 -3.68 15.47 -0.83
N GLU A 83 -2.66 14.83 -0.25
CA GLU A 83 -1.34 14.70 -0.86
C GLU A 83 -1.36 13.86 -2.14
N PHE A 84 -2.12 12.77 -2.19
CA PHE A 84 -2.26 11.98 -3.42
C PHE A 84 -2.95 12.75 -4.54
N ILE A 85 -3.97 13.57 -4.21
CA ILE A 85 -4.59 14.49 -5.18
C ILE A 85 -3.55 15.52 -5.65
N ARG A 86 -2.79 16.11 -4.73
CA ARG A 86 -1.76 17.12 -5.03
C ARG A 86 -0.65 16.56 -5.93
N LEU A 87 -0.26 15.30 -5.73
CA LEU A 87 0.73 14.60 -6.54
C LEU A 87 0.16 14.09 -7.88
N GLY A 88 -1.16 14.11 -8.06
CA GLY A 88 -1.83 13.58 -9.25
C GLY A 88 -1.93 12.05 -9.29
N ASP A 89 -1.64 11.38 -8.16
CA ASP A 89 -1.76 9.92 -8.02
C ASP A 89 -3.22 9.45 -8.14
N ILE A 90 -4.14 10.31 -7.69
CA ILE A 90 -5.59 10.10 -7.74
C ILE A 90 -6.29 11.38 -8.19
N ASN A 91 -7.56 11.26 -8.60
CA ASN A 91 -8.30 12.37 -9.18
C ASN A 91 -9.69 12.52 -8.52
N PRO A 92 -10.45 13.59 -8.83
CA PRO A 92 -11.77 13.81 -8.23
C PRO A 92 -12.80 12.70 -8.48
N ASP A 93 -12.56 11.81 -9.45
CA ASP A 93 -13.46 10.74 -9.85
C ASP A 93 -13.14 9.42 -9.12
N THR A 94 -11.97 9.36 -8.48
CA THR A 94 -11.55 8.26 -7.61
C THR A 94 -12.54 8.11 -6.44
N PHE A 95 -12.88 6.86 -6.12
CA PHE A 95 -13.73 6.54 -4.98
C PHE A 95 -12.89 6.33 -3.72
N VAL A 96 -13.46 6.72 -2.58
CA VAL A 96 -12.91 6.44 -1.25
C VAL A 96 -13.97 5.75 -0.40
N ILE A 97 -13.52 4.87 0.48
CA ILE A 97 -14.36 4.11 1.40
C ILE A 97 -13.90 4.40 2.82
N ASN A 98 -14.81 4.86 3.67
CA ASN A 98 -14.52 4.99 5.09
C ASN A 98 -14.55 3.59 5.74
N SER A 99 -13.46 3.20 6.38
CA SER A 99 -13.27 1.88 7.00
C SER A 99 -14.06 1.70 8.30
N CYS A 100 -14.54 2.78 8.92
CA CYS A 100 -15.34 2.71 10.14
C CYS A 100 -16.81 2.40 9.85
N ASP A 101 -17.39 2.98 8.80
CA ASP A 101 -18.82 2.83 8.47
C ASP A 101 -19.12 2.16 7.13
N GLY A 102 -18.09 1.89 6.31
CA GLY A 102 -18.20 1.27 4.99
C GLY A 102 -18.76 2.20 3.91
N SER A 103 -18.97 3.49 4.19
CA SER A 103 -19.53 4.44 3.23
C SER A 103 -18.56 4.70 2.08
N ARG A 104 -19.05 4.50 0.86
CA ARG A 104 -18.30 4.74 -0.39
C ARG A 104 -18.77 6.05 -1.03
N ARG A 105 -17.83 6.95 -1.34
CA ARG A 105 -18.10 8.26 -1.95
C ARG A 105 -17.04 8.63 -2.98
N GLN A 106 -17.38 9.49 -3.93
CA GLN A 106 -16.36 10.06 -4.83
C GLN A 106 -15.63 11.22 -4.18
N ILE A 107 -14.35 11.40 -4.49
CA ILE A 107 -13.54 12.51 -3.95
C ILE A 107 -14.17 13.87 -4.27
N ARG A 108 -14.73 14.06 -5.47
CA ARG A 108 -15.44 15.29 -5.87
C ARG A 108 -16.62 15.67 -4.95
N GLU A 109 -17.21 14.69 -4.26
CA GLU A 109 -18.32 14.89 -3.32
C GLU A 109 -17.83 15.32 -1.93
N MET A 110 -16.52 15.39 -1.73
CA MET A 110 -15.87 15.77 -0.48
C MET A 110 -15.03 17.05 -0.67
N PRO A 111 -15.66 18.24 -0.75
CA PRO A 111 -14.96 19.51 -0.97
C PRO A 111 -13.82 19.81 0.03
N ALA A 112 -13.90 19.24 1.24
CA ALA A 112 -12.87 19.38 2.26
C ALA A 112 -11.51 18.78 1.85
N LEU A 113 -11.50 17.77 0.95
CA LEU A 113 -10.27 17.17 0.43
C LEU A 113 -9.46 18.09 -0.48
N PHE A 114 -10.08 19.15 -1.01
CA PHE A 114 -9.40 20.13 -1.85
C PHE A 114 -8.89 21.34 -1.06
N LYS A 115 -9.18 21.42 0.24
CA LYS A 115 -8.65 22.47 1.11
C LYS A 115 -7.24 22.07 1.52
N THR A 116 -6.24 22.65 0.87
CA THR A 116 -4.84 22.46 1.23
C THR A 116 -4.60 22.99 2.64
N ASN A 117 -4.29 22.12 3.59
CA ASN A 117 -3.74 22.57 4.87
C ASN A 117 -2.31 23.07 4.60
N ALA A 118 -2.17 24.38 4.38
CA ALA A 118 -0.89 25.08 4.21
C ALA A 118 -0.06 25.15 5.51
N THR A 119 -0.23 24.21 6.43
CA THR A 119 0.42 24.18 7.76
C THR A 119 1.45 23.06 7.83
N GLY A 120 2.35 23.01 6.85
CA GLY A 120 3.61 22.24 6.90
C GLY A 120 4.84 23.11 6.65
N SER A 121 4.68 24.44 6.58
CA SER A 121 5.81 25.34 6.38
C SER A 121 6.55 25.56 7.69
N LYS A 122 7.63 24.80 7.87
CA LYS A 122 8.82 25.08 8.70
C LYS A 122 8.59 25.98 9.92
N ALA A 123 8.49 25.38 11.11
CA ALA A 123 8.77 26.08 12.36
C ALA A 123 9.49 25.15 13.35
N GLY A 124 10.68 25.57 13.78
CA GLY A 124 11.36 25.03 14.96
C GLY A 124 12.61 24.23 14.66
N ALA A 125 13.77 24.88 14.78
CA ALA A 125 15.04 24.21 14.95
C ALA A 125 15.03 23.41 16.26
N ALA A 126 14.85 22.10 16.17
CA ALA A 126 15.14 21.12 17.21
C ALA A 126 15.55 19.82 16.51
N GLU A 127 16.71 19.29 16.92
CA GLU A 127 17.41 18.06 16.49
C GLU A 127 16.87 17.32 15.25
N ALA A 128 17.68 17.34 14.17
CA ALA A 128 17.36 16.77 12.87
C ALA A 128 17.19 15.24 12.90
N VAL A 129 16.03 14.77 13.33
CA VAL A 129 15.52 13.44 12.97
C VAL A 129 15.15 13.52 11.49
N SER A 130 15.86 12.79 10.64
CA SER A 130 15.57 12.72 9.20
C SER A 130 14.11 12.34 8.97
N GLU A 131 13.36 13.16 8.26
CA GLU A 131 11.96 12.85 7.94
C GLU A 131 11.87 11.64 6.97
N PRO A 132 10.88 10.76 7.13
CA PRO A 132 10.62 9.70 6.18
C PRO A 132 10.12 10.26 4.86
N ALA A 133 10.56 9.67 3.74
CA ALA A 133 10.04 10.04 2.43
C ALA A 133 8.55 9.70 2.30
N ALA A 134 7.79 10.60 1.68
CA ALA A 134 6.41 10.32 1.29
C ALA A 134 6.40 9.22 0.21
N ALA A 135 5.63 8.16 0.44
CA ALA A 135 5.46 7.08 -0.52
C ALA A 135 4.18 7.33 -1.32
N GLY A 136 4.32 7.89 -2.52
CA GLY A 136 3.20 8.07 -3.45
C GLY A 136 2.58 6.72 -3.84
N ILE A 137 1.27 6.73 -4.11
CA ILE A 137 0.53 5.55 -4.56
C ILE A 137 1.09 5.04 -5.90
N SER A 138 1.45 5.96 -6.81
CA SER A 138 1.95 5.61 -8.14
C SER A 138 3.23 4.76 -8.09
N ILE A 139 4.15 5.03 -7.15
CA ILE A 139 5.40 4.27 -7.03
C ILE A 139 5.09 2.80 -6.72
N ARG A 140 4.15 2.55 -5.80
CA ARG A 140 3.73 1.19 -5.45
C ARG A 140 2.98 0.49 -6.57
N LEU A 141 2.17 1.23 -7.32
CA LEU A 141 1.47 0.69 -8.48
C LEU A 141 2.46 0.27 -9.58
N GLN A 142 3.48 1.08 -9.85
CA GLN A 142 4.53 0.76 -10.82
C GLN A 142 5.34 -0.47 -10.43
N GLU A 143 5.76 -0.57 -9.16
CA GLU A 143 6.40 -1.78 -8.63
C GLU A 143 5.51 -3.01 -8.84
N ARG A 144 4.21 -2.90 -8.52
CA ARG A 144 3.27 -4.00 -8.69
C ARG A 144 3.03 -4.39 -10.15
N ILE A 145 2.93 -3.42 -11.06
CA ILE A 145 2.82 -3.69 -12.50
C ILE A 145 4.02 -4.51 -12.96
N ARG A 146 5.22 -4.12 -12.55
CA ARG A 146 6.45 -4.84 -12.91
C ARG A 146 6.42 -6.29 -12.42
N ASP A 147 6.02 -6.52 -11.18
CA ASP A 147 5.91 -7.86 -10.60
C ASP A 147 4.88 -8.71 -11.36
N LEU A 148 3.69 -8.15 -11.63
CA LEU A 148 2.63 -8.84 -12.35
C LEU A 148 3.05 -9.19 -13.79
N GLU A 149 3.72 -8.27 -14.47
CA GLU A 149 4.25 -8.56 -15.80
C GLU A 149 5.30 -9.67 -15.76
N GLN A 150 6.12 -9.75 -14.72
CA GLN A 150 7.09 -10.83 -14.55
C GLN A 150 6.38 -12.17 -14.33
N THR A 151 5.43 -12.24 -13.38
CA THR A 151 4.65 -13.46 -13.13
C THR A 151 3.92 -13.91 -14.40
N LEU A 152 3.31 -12.99 -15.15
CA LEU A 152 2.62 -13.33 -16.39
C LEU A 152 3.57 -13.93 -17.44
N ARG A 153 4.82 -13.47 -17.53
CA ARG A 153 5.83 -14.04 -18.44
C ARG A 153 6.22 -15.46 -18.00
N GLU A 154 6.37 -15.68 -16.70
CA GLU A 154 6.71 -16.99 -16.14
C GLU A 154 5.58 -18.01 -16.37
N GLU A 155 4.33 -17.61 -16.11
CA GLU A 155 3.15 -18.45 -16.35
C GLU A 155 3.00 -18.82 -17.84
N ARG A 156 3.20 -17.86 -18.75
CA ARG A 156 3.18 -18.14 -20.20
C ARG A 156 4.25 -19.14 -20.62
N ARG A 157 5.43 -19.07 -20.02
CA ARG A 157 6.50 -20.04 -20.28
C ARG A 157 6.12 -21.42 -19.74
N ALA A 158 5.60 -21.50 -18.51
CA ALA A 158 5.18 -22.76 -17.91
C ALA A 158 4.07 -23.44 -18.74
N LEU A 159 3.11 -22.65 -19.25
CA LEU A 159 2.06 -23.14 -20.14
C LEU A 159 2.65 -23.74 -21.43
N ALA A 160 3.56 -23.03 -22.11
CA ALA A 160 4.19 -23.52 -23.33
C ALA A 160 4.98 -24.83 -23.10
N GLU A 161 5.67 -24.94 -21.95
CA GLU A 161 6.38 -26.17 -21.58
C GLU A 161 5.42 -27.33 -21.30
N ALA A 162 4.26 -27.06 -20.70
CA ALA A 162 3.22 -28.05 -20.43
C ALA A 162 2.56 -28.54 -21.73
N GLU A 163 2.23 -27.64 -22.65
CA GLU A 163 1.69 -27.96 -23.98
C GLU A 163 2.63 -28.87 -24.76
N GLN A 164 3.92 -28.55 -24.81
CA GLN A 164 4.93 -29.41 -25.46
C GLN A 164 5.03 -30.80 -24.83
N ARG A 165 4.88 -30.91 -23.50
CA ARG A 165 4.87 -32.21 -22.82
C ARG A 165 3.62 -33.00 -23.18
N TYR A 166 2.47 -32.33 -23.27
CA TYR A 166 1.21 -32.94 -23.65
C TYR A 166 1.27 -33.50 -25.07
N GLU A 167 1.72 -32.71 -26.05
CA GLU A 167 1.90 -33.15 -27.45
C GLU A 167 2.81 -34.39 -27.55
N LYS A 168 3.93 -34.39 -26.81
CA LYS A 168 4.83 -35.56 -26.77
C LYS A 168 4.17 -36.79 -26.18
N LEU A 169 3.34 -36.62 -25.15
CA LEU A 169 2.65 -37.74 -24.50
C LEU A 169 1.52 -38.29 -25.38
N GLU A 170 0.78 -37.40 -26.04
CA GLU A 170 -0.25 -37.75 -27.02
C GLU A 170 0.35 -38.51 -28.21
N GLY A 171 1.48 -38.06 -28.75
CA GLY A 171 2.21 -38.77 -29.82
C GLY A 171 2.63 -40.19 -29.41
N LYS A 172 3.14 -40.36 -28.18
CA LYS A 172 3.48 -41.69 -27.64
C LYS A 172 2.24 -42.57 -27.45
N TYR A 173 1.15 -41.99 -26.95
CA TYR A 173 -0.12 -42.70 -26.75
C TYR A 173 -0.70 -43.20 -28.08
N ASN A 174 -0.72 -42.35 -29.11
CA ASN A 174 -1.18 -42.72 -30.44
C ASN A 174 -0.32 -43.82 -31.08
N ALA A 175 1.02 -43.75 -30.92
CA ALA A 175 1.91 -44.82 -31.38
C ALA A 175 1.64 -46.16 -30.70
N LEU A 176 1.30 -46.17 -29.40
CA LEU A 176 0.92 -47.38 -28.68
C LEU A 176 -0.42 -47.95 -29.16
N LEU A 177 -1.42 -47.10 -29.45
CA LEU A 177 -2.71 -47.54 -30.00
C LEU A 177 -2.55 -48.20 -31.38
N GLN A 178 -1.71 -47.63 -32.24
CA GLN A 178 -1.43 -48.21 -33.56
C GLN A 178 -0.72 -49.57 -33.44
N ARG A 179 0.20 -49.72 -32.50
CA ARG A 179 0.92 -50.98 -32.26
C ARG A 179 0.05 -52.10 -31.68
N ASN A 180 -0.98 -51.74 -30.91
CA ASN A 180 -1.92 -52.69 -30.30
C ASN A 180 -3.20 -52.93 -31.12
N SER A 181 -3.29 -52.34 -32.32
CA SER A 181 -4.40 -52.62 -33.25
C SER A 181 -4.18 -53.99 -33.90
N PRO A 182 -5.09 -54.97 -33.73
CA PRO A 182 -4.90 -56.30 -34.29
C PRO A 182 -4.97 -56.25 -35.82
N THR A 183 -3.96 -56.81 -36.49
CA THR A 183 -4.00 -57.13 -37.92
C THR A 183 -5.19 -58.06 -38.17
N ALA A 184 -6.17 -57.57 -38.93
CA ALA A 184 -7.28 -58.36 -39.46
C ALA A 184 -6.80 -59.31 -40.57
#